data_AF-A0A349EHM7-F1
#
_entry.id   AF-A0A349EHM7-F1
#
_cell.length_a   1.000
_cell.length_b   1.000
_cell.length_c   1.000
_cell.angle_alpha   90.00
_cell.angle_beta   90.00
_cell.angle_gamma   90.00
#
_symmetry.space_group_name_H-M   'P 1'
#
loop_
_entity.id
_entity.type
_entity.pdbx_description
1 polymer ?
#
loop_
_entity_poly.entity_id
_entity_poly.type
_entity_poly.pdbx_seq_one_letter_code
_entity_poly.pdbx_strand_id
1 'polypeptide(L)'
;MAALTFSSDPTLAALDVLHSQASGTDTPRPYLGASIIGDPCTRKVWYGFRQAMPRTFPASSYRAIHDGHRGEKVMADWLRSIPGIQLWTMDPESPEQQIGFQDLAGHFRGHLDGVIQGLYQAPKTPHVWEMKVCNETKFNKLSKLIAQHGEKAALLHWDEIYYAQAQIYMQQLEL
;
A
#
# COMPACT_ATOMS: atom_id res chain seq x y z
N MET A 1 -2.94 -35.49 -23.98
CA MET A 1 -3.29 -34.08 -23.66
C MET A 1 -3.91 -33.46 -24.90
N ALA A 2 -4.99 -32.69 -24.75
CA ALA A 2 -5.61 -32.01 -25.88
C ALA A 2 -4.64 -30.95 -26.44
N ALA A 3 -4.51 -30.87 -27.76
CA ALA A 3 -3.74 -29.81 -28.40
C ALA A 3 -4.51 -28.49 -28.27
N LEU A 4 -3.93 -27.52 -27.56
CA LEU A 4 -4.49 -26.17 -27.43
C LEU A 4 -4.01 -25.33 -28.62
N THR A 5 -4.94 -24.80 -29.42
CA THR A 5 -4.67 -24.01 -30.62
C THR A 5 -4.88 -22.50 -30.41
N PHE A 6 -5.03 -22.06 -29.15
CA PHE A 6 -5.31 -20.67 -28.82
C PHE A 6 -4.02 -19.84 -28.67
N SER A 7 -4.04 -18.60 -29.15
CA SER A 7 -2.95 -17.62 -28.94
C SER A 7 -2.92 -17.06 -27.51
N SER A 8 -3.99 -17.24 -26.75
CA SER A 8 -4.15 -16.88 -25.34
C SER A 8 -5.17 -17.80 -24.68
N ASP A 9 -5.03 -18.06 -23.38
CA ASP A 9 -6.02 -18.87 -22.65
C ASP A 9 -7.36 -18.11 -22.54
N PRO A 10 -8.46 -18.63 -23.13
CA PRO A 10 -9.74 -17.93 -23.13
C PRO A 10 -10.37 -17.80 -21.73
N THR A 11 -10.05 -18.70 -20.80
CA THR A 11 -10.52 -18.65 -19.41
C THR A 11 -9.84 -17.51 -18.66
N LEU A 12 -8.52 -17.39 -18.80
CA LEU A 12 -7.76 -16.30 -18.19
C LEU A 12 -8.14 -14.94 -18.79
N ALA A 13 -8.41 -14.89 -20.10
CA ALA A 13 -8.91 -13.67 -20.75
C ALA A 13 -10.27 -13.24 -20.20
N ALA A 14 -11.21 -14.17 -19.98
CA ALA A 14 -12.48 -13.87 -19.35
C ALA A 14 -12.31 -13.34 -17.92
N LEU A 15 -11.37 -13.90 -17.15
CA LEU A 15 -11.04 -13.40 -15.81
C LEU A 15 -10.45 -11.99 -15.83
N ASP A 16 -9.60 -11.66 -16.80
CA ASP A 16 -9.06 -10.31 -16.96
C ASP A 16 -10.16 -9.27 -17.27
N VAL A 17 -11.18 -9.65 -18.05
CA VAL A 17 -12.35 -8.80 -18.30
C VAL A 17 -13.11 -8.53 -16.99
N LEU A 18 -13.39 -9.57 -16.19
CA LEU A 18 -14.09 -9.44 -14.91
C LEU A 18 -13.33 -8.51 -13.93
N HIS A 19 -12.02 -8.70 -13.79
CA HIS A 19 -11.20 -7.85 -12.92
C HIS A 19 -11.12 -6.40 -13.40
N SER A 20 -11.04 -6.19 -14.71
CA SER A 20 -11.03 -4.83 -15.28
C SER A 20 -12.37 -4.12 -15.05
N GLN A 21 -13.49 -4.83 -15.14
CA GLN A 21 -14.81 -4.29 -14.84
C GLN A 21 -14.97 -3.94 -13.35
N ALA A 22 -14.51 -4.82 -12.46
CA ALA A 22 -14.54 -4.59 -11.01
C ALA A 22 -13.71 -3.37 -10.58
N SER A 23 -12.62 -3.05 -11.28
CA SER A 23 -11.80 -1.87 -10.99
C SER A 23 -12.55 -0.53 -11.04
N GLY A 24 -13.65 -0.47 -11.82
CA GLY A 24 -14.41 0.75 -12.05
C GLY A 24 -15.53 1.02 -11.04
N THR A 25 -15.79 0.10 -10.11
CA THR A 25 -16.97 0.20 -9.21
C THR A 25 -16.69 0.92 -7.91
N ASP A 26 -15.43 1.24 -7.58
CA ASP A 26 -15.08 1.90 -6.33
C ASP A 26 -15.51 3.37 -6.32
N THR A 27 -16.27 3.74 -5.28
CA THR A 27 -16.68 5.12 -5.05
C THR A 27 -15.45 6.03 -4.91
N PRO A 28 -15.38 7.14 -5.67
CA PRO A 28 -14.29 8.08 -5.53
C PRO A 28 -14.17 8.66 -4.11
N ARG A 29 -12.93 8.66 -3.59
CA ARG A 29 -12.62 9.28 -2.30
C ARG A 29 -12.77 10.81 -2.41
N PRO A 30 -13.45 11.48 -1.46
CA PRO A 30 -13.63 12.95 -1.47
C PRO A 30 -12.41 13.71 -0.91
N TYR A 31 -11.30 13.02 -0.69
CA TYR A 31 -10.08 13.56 -0.08
C TYR A 31 -8.85 13.12 -0.88
N LEU A 32 -7.77 13.89 -0.76
CA LEU A 32 -6.45 13.51 -1.22
C LEU A 32 -5.85 12.50 -0.24
N GLY A 33 -5.49 11.32 -0.74
CA GLY A 33 -4.86 10.27 0.06
C GLY A 33 -3.36 10.51 0.23
N ALA A 34 -2.83 10.33 1.43
CA ALA A 34 -1.39 10.36 1.69
C ALA A 34 -0.60 9.37 0.81
N SER A 35 -1.21 8.25 0.42
CA SER A 35 -0.56 7.21 -0.41
C SER A 35 -0.26 7.61 -1.86
N ILE A 36 -0.66 8.80 -2.31
CA ILE A 36 -0.32 9.33 -3.65
C ILE A 36 0.45 10.66 -3.60
N ILE A 37 0.70 11.20 -2.40
CA ILE A 37 1.23 12.57 -2.27
C ILE A 37 2.65 12.73 -2.83
N GLY A 38 3.44 11.65 -2.82
CA GLY A 38 4.79 11.63 -3.39
C GLY A 38 4.85 11.33 -4.89
N ASP A 39 3.73 11.31 -5.62
CA ASP A 39 3.77 11.11 -7.06
C ASP A 39 4.44 12.33 -7.73
N PRO A 40 5.52 12.13 -8.52
CA PRO A 40 6.26 13.25 -9.10
C PRO A 40 5.43 14.05 -10.11
N CYS A 41 4.33 13.49 -10.62
CA CYS A 41 3.40 14.18 -11.49
C CYS A 41 2.29 14.86 -10.67
N THR A 42 2.54 16.09 -10.24
CA THR A 42 1.55 16.90 -9.49
C THR A 42 0.22 17.07 -10.22
N ARG A 43 0.22 17.10 -11.56
CA ARG A 43 -1.01 17.11 -12.37
C ARG A 43 -1.86 15.85 -12.18
N LYS A 44 -1.23 14.68 -12.08
CA LYS A 44 -1.90 13.40 -11.81
C LYS A 44 -2.52 13.42 -10.42
N VAL A 45 -1.79 13.91 -9.41
CA VAL A 45 -2.30 14.08 -8.04
C VAL A 45 -3.53 15.00 -8.04
N TRP A 46 -3.42 16.16 -8.70
CA TRP A 46 -4.51 17.13 -8.80
C TRP A 46 -5.75 16.57 -9.47
N TYR A 47 -5.62 15.93 -10.64
CA TYR A 47 -6.77 15.35 -11.33
C TYR A 47 -7.38 14.17 -10.57
N GLY A 48 -6.57 13.39 -9.87
CA GLY A 48 -7.05 12.31 -9.00
C GLY A 48 -7.90 12.85 -7.85
N PHE A 49 -7.45 13.90 -7.17
CA PHE A 49 -8.19 14.58 -6.11
C PHE A 49 -9.51 15.19 -6.63
N ARG A 50 -9.48 15.81 -7.80
CA ARG A 50 -10.67 16.41 -8.46
C ARG A 50 -11.58 15.39 -9.16
N GLN A 51 -11.22 14.11 -9.13
CA GLN A 51 -11.97 13.03 -9.79
C GLN A 51 -12.17 13.28 -11.30
N ALA A 52 -11.17 13.93 -11.92
CA ALA A 52 -11.19 14.35 -13.32
C ALA A 52 -10.54 13.34 -14.28
N MET A 53 -10.20 12.14 -13.80
CA MET A 53 -9.67 11.04 -14.62
C MET A 53 -10.52 9.77 -14.46
N PRO A 54 -10.64 8.95 -15.51
CA PRO A 54 -11.22 7.62 -15.41
C PRO A 54 -10.47 6.77 -14.36
N ARG A 55 -11.22 5.99 -13.57
CA ARG A 55 -10.68 5.09 -12.53
C ARG A 55 -10.49 3.65 -12.98
N THR A 56 -10.62 3.36 -14.27
CA THR A 56 -10.39 1.99 -14.77
C THR A 56 -8.90 1.68 -14.76
N PHE A 57 -8.50 0.59 -14.13
CA PHE A 57 -7.13 0.09 -14.17
C PHE A 57 -7.09 -1.35 -14.71
N PRO A 58 -5.95 -1.78 -15.26
CA PRO A 58 -5.81 -3.12 -15.81
C PRO A 58 -6.08 -4.22 -14.78
N ALA A 59 -6.54 -5.38 -15.26
CA ALA A 59 -6.75 -6.56 -14.42
C ALA A 59 -5.54 -6.95 -13.56
N SER A 60 -4.32 -6.70 -14.04
CA SER A 60 -3.08 -6.93 -13.29
C SER A 60 -2.96 -6.00 -12.08
N SER A 61 -3.34 -4.73 -12.21
CA SER A 61 -3.39 -3.78 -11.09
C SER A 61 -4.45 -4.17 -10.07
N TYR A 62 -5.62 -4.63 -10.53
CA TYR A 62 -6.65 -5.17 -9.65
C TYR A 62 -6.13 -6.35 -8.81
N ARG A 63 -5.48 -7.32 -9.46
CA ARG A 63 -4.86 -8.45 -8.75
C ARG A 63 -3.79 -7.99 -7.77
N ALA A 64 -2.92 -7.06 -8.16
CA ALA A 64 -1.87 -6.55 -7.28
C ALA A 64 -2.43 -5.90 -6.00
N ILE A 65 -3.55 -5.17 -6.09
CA ILE A 65 -4.24 -4.60 -4.92
C ILE A 65 -4.79 -5.71 -4.03
N HIS A 66 -5.45 -6.71 -4.61
CA HIS A 66 -5.98 -7.86 -3.87
C HIS A 66 -4.88 -8.74 -3.26
N ASP A 67 -3.74 -8.87 -3.92
CA ASP A 67 -2.54 -9.51 -3.38
C ASP A 67 -2.01 -8.73 -2.18
N GLY A 68 -2.00 -7.40 -2.27
CA GLY A 68 -1.72 -6.48 -1.17
C GLY A 68 -2.58 -6.77 0.06
N HIS A 69 -3.91 -6.69 -0.07
CA HIS A 69 -4.84 -6.94 1.05
C HIS A 69 -4.64 -8.32 1.70
N ARG A 70 -4.41 -9.37 0.90
CA ARG A 70 -4.17 -10.72 1.42
C ARG A 70 -2.82 -10.83 2.12
N GLY A 71 -1.77 -10.27 1.51
CA GLY A 71 -0.41 -10.33 2.03
C GLY A 71 -0.25 -9.52 3.31
N GLU A 72 -0.90 -8.36 3.40
CA GLU A 72 -0.96 -7.53 4.61
C GLU A 72 -1.52 -8.33 5.79
N LYS A 73 -2.69 -8.97 5.60
CA LYS A 73 -3.29 -9.82 6.63
C LYS A 73 -2.36 -10.95 7.08
N VAL A 74 -1.78 -11.69 6.13
CA VAL A 74 -0.87 -12.81 6.42
C VAL A 74 0.34 -12.32 7.22
N MET A 75 0.95 -11.22 6.80
CA MET A 75 2.13 -10.66 7.46
C MET A 75 1.80 -10.14 8.87
N ALA A 76 0.65 -9.49 9.05
CA ALA A 76 0.21 -9.04 10.36
C ALA A 76 0.02 -10.21 11.33
N ASP A 77 -0.61 -11.29 10.88
CA ASP A 77 -0.84 -12.50 11.69
C ASP A 77 0.50 -13.17 12.05
N TRP A 78 1.46 -13.23 11.13
CA TRP A 78 2.81 -13.74 11.42
C TRP A 78 3.57 -12.87 12.42
N LEU A 79 3.57 -11.55 12.27
CA LEU A 79 4.25 -10.65 13.20
C LEU A 79 3.67 -10.75 14.61
N ARG A 80 2.35 -10.83 14.76
CA ARG A 80 1.67 -11.02 16.05
C ARG A 80 2.01 -12.34 16.74
N SER A 81 2.45 -13.36 15.99
CA SER A 81 2.86 -14.65 16.56
C SER A 81 4.21 -14.58 17.28
N ILE A 82 4.99 -13.52 17.07
CA ILE A 82 6.30 -13.33 17.68
C ILE A 82 6.12 -12.79 19.12
N PRO A 83 6.68 -13.46 20.14
CA PRO A 83 6.57 -13.00 21.53
C PRO A 83 7.06 -11.56 21.71
N GLY A 84 6.24 -10.73 22.37
CA GLY A 84 6.56 -9.33 22.65
C GLY A 84 6.20 -8.35 21.53
N ILE A 85 5.87 -8.82 20.32
CA ILE A 85 5.38 -7.95 19.24
C ILE A 85 3.91 -7.62 19.46
N GLN A 86 3.59 -6.32 19.40
CA GLN A 86 2.23 -5.80 19.35
C GLN A 86 2.05 -5.06 18.04
N LEU A 87 1.00 -5.41 17.30
CA LEU A 87 0.67 -4.80 16.02
C LEU A 87 -0.82 -4.45 15.98
N TRP A 88 -1.09 -3.14 15.96
CA TRP A 88 -2.43 -2.59 15.80
C TRP A 88 -2.65 -2.23 14.34
N THR A 89 -3.64 -2.86 13.71
CA THR A 89 -4.05 -2.57 12.31
C THR A 89 -5.38 -1.82 12.25
N MET A 90 -6.03 -1.66 13.40
CA MET A 90 -7.27 -0.92 13.61
C MET A 90 -7.05 0.06 14.77
N ASP A 91 -7.78 1.16 14.76
CA ASP A 91 -7.73 2.17 15.81
C ASP A 91 -8.21 1.58 17.16
N PRO A 92 -7.39 1.60 18.23
CA PRO A 92 -7.80 1.12 19.54
C PRO A 92 -9.00 1.89 20.13
N GLU A 93 -9.17 3.16 19.80
CA GLU A 93 -10.28 4.01 20.25
C GLU A 93 -11.52 3.86 19.36
N SER A 94 -11.35 3.42 18.10
CA SER A 94 -12.43 3.19 17.12
C SER A 94 -12.18 1.89 16.33
N PRO A 95 -12.43 0.71 16.92
CA PRO A 95 -12.01 -0.58 16.37
C PRO A 95 -12.59 -0.93 14.98
N GLU A 96 -13.60 -0.21 14.52
CA GLU A 96 -14.17 -0.30 13.18
C GLU A 96 -13.39 0.48 12.11
N GLN A 97 -12.38 1.28 12.50
CA GLN A 97 -11.61 2.15 11.61
C GLN A 97 -10.13 1.77 11.59
N GLN A 98 -9.48 1.94 10.44
CA GLN A 98 -8.01 1.85 10.36
C GLN A 98 -7.37 3.04 11.08
N ILE A 99 -6.19 2.83 11.63
CA ILE A 99 -5.38 3.91 12.20
C ILE A 99 -5.06 4.91 11.09
N GLY A 100 -5.32 6.19 11.34
CA GLY A 100 -5.17 7.21 10.32
C GLY A 100 -5.23 8.62 10.87
N PHE A 101 -5.21 9.58 9.94
CA PHE A 101 -5.32 10.99 10.26
C PHE A 101 -6.23 11.71 9.28
N GLN A 102 -6.72 12.87 9.70
CA GLN A 102 -7.48 13.80 8.89
C GLN A 102 -6.96 15.21 9.10
N ASP A 103 -6.58 15.88 8.01
CA ASP A 103 -6.04 17.23 8.00
C ASP A 103 -6.70 18.07 6.89
N LEU A 104 -6.39 19.37 6.83
CA LEU A 104 -6.85 20.34 5.83
C LEU A 104 -8.38 20.33 5.70
N ALA A 105 -9.08 20.48 6.83
CA ALA A 105 -10.54 20.45 6.92
C ALA A 105 -11.17 19.17 6.32
N GLY A 106 -10.45 18.05 6.35
CA GLY A 106 -10.92 16.78 5.83
C GLY A 106 -10.53 16.46 4.40
N HIS A 107 -9.85 17.38 3.71
CA HIS A 107 -9.41 17.21 2.33
C HIS A 107 -8.10 16.42 2.19
N PHE A 108 -7.37 16.17 3.28
CA PHE A 108 -6.20 15.31 3.27
C PHE A 108 -6.33 14.23 4.34
N ARG A 109 -6.16 12.96 3.94
CA ARG A 109 -6.30 11.82 4.86
C ARG A 109 -5.30 10.73 4.54
N GLY A 110 -4.95 9.97 5.56
CA GLY A 110 -4.10 8.80 5.47
C GLY A 110 -4.62 7.68 6.35
N HIS A 111 -4.41 6.45 5.92
CA HIS A 111 -4.70 5.25 6.70
C HIS A 111 -3.46 4.36 6.59
N LEU A 112 -2.93 3.95 7.73
CA LEU A 112 -1.76 3.09 7.83
C LEU A 112 -2.20 1.64 7.74
N ASP A 113 -1.30 0.77 7.30
CA ASP A 113 -1.52 -0.66 7.48
C ASP A 113 -1.46 -1.03 8.98
N GLY A 114 -0.64 -0.33 9.77
CA GLY A 114 -0.70 -0.39 11.23
C GLY A 114 0.40 0.35 11.98
N VAL A 115 0.40 0.19 13.30
CA VAL A 115 1.44 0.63 14.23
C VAL A 115 2.01 -0.59 14.94
N ILE A 116 3.33 -0.73 14.95
CA ILE A 116 4.04 -1.87 15.54
C ILE A 116 4.94 -1.44 16.69
N GLN A 117 4.90 -2.19 17.79
CA GLN A 117 5.77 -2.00 18.96
C GLN A 117 6.32 -3.35 19.44
N GLY A 118 7.41 -3.33 20.20
CA GLY A 118 8.05 -4.53 20.73
C GLY A 118 9.09 -5.15 19.80
N LEU A 119 9.42 -4.47 18.69
CA LEU A 119 10.50 -4.88 17.78
C LEU A 119 11.79 -5.11 18.59
N TYR A 120 12.46 -6.25 18.39
CA TYR A 120 13.65 -6.60 19.21
C TYR A 120 14.78 -5.58 19.11
N GLN A 121 14.92 -4.92 17.96
CA GLN A 121 15.86 -3.84 17.72
C GLN A 121 15.45 -2.49 18.35
N ALA A 122 14.17 -2.31 18.70
CA ALA A 122 13.63 -1.10 19.30
C ALA A 122 12.39 -1.39 20.17
N PRO A 123 12.54 -2.11 21.31
CA PRO A 123 11.39 -2.74 21.99
C PRO A 123 10.35 -1.77 22.54
N LYS A 124 10.77 -0.53 22.86
CA LYS A 124 9.92 0.48 23.49
C LYS A 124 9.30 1.45 22.49
N THR A 125 9.90 1.62 21.32
CA THR A 125 9.51 2.65 20.36
C THR A 125 8.41 2.11 19.45
N PRO A 126 7.22 2.75 19.39
CA PRO A 126 6.23 2.43 18.37
C PRO A 126 6.72 2.91 17.01
N HIS A 127 6.41 2.17 15.94
CA HIS A 127 6.79 2.51 14.58
C HIS A 127 5.59 2.40 13.66
N VAL A 128 5.58 3.20 12.60
CA VAL A 128 4.69 3.00 11.45
C VAL A 128 5.02 1.64 10.81
N TRP A 129 4.00 0.80 10.66
CA TRP A 129 4.07 -0.42 9.87
C TRP A 129 3.31 -0.21 8.56
N GLU A 130 4.06 -0.11 7.46
CA GLU A 130 3.53 0.04 6.10
C GLU A 130 4.10 -1.09 5.23
N MET A 131 3.26 -2.04 4.86
CA MET A 131 3.62 -3.30 4.23
C MET A 131 3.30 -3.27 2.73
N LYS A 132 4.30 -3.60 1.91
CA LYS A 132 4.13 -3.67 0.45
C LYS A 132 4.34 -5.10 -0.04
N VAL A 133 3.31 -5.67 -0.64
CA VAL A 133 3.44 -6.84 -1.51
C VAL A 133 4.00 -6.35 -2.86
N CYS A 134 5.13 -6.88 -3.26
CA CYS A 134 5.76 -6.49 -4.52
C CYS A 134 6.31 -7.70 -5.27
N ASN A 135 6.46 -7.53 -6.59
CA ASN A 135 7.07 -8.57 -7.43
C ASN A 135 8.58 -8.69 -7.16
N GLU A 136 9.16 -9.80 -7.63
CA GLU A 136 10.57 -10.11 -7.45
C GLU A 136 11.49 -8.99 -7.96
N THR A 137 11.17 -8.37 -9.09
CA THR A 137 11.98 -7.28 -9.66
C THR A 137 12.03 -6.09 -8.71
N LYS A 138 10.87 -5.66 -8.18
CA LYS A 138 10.78 -4.53 -7.26
C LYS A 138 11.44 -4.87 -5.92
N PHE A 139 11.30 -6.10 -5.42
CA PHE A 139 11.99 -6.56 -4.21
C PHE A 139 13.51 -6.58 -4.37
N ASN A 140 14.02 -7.16 -5.45
CA ASN A 140 15.46 -7.21 -5.74
C ASN A 140 16.07 -5.81 -5.89
N LYS A 141 15.31 -4.84 -6.43
CA LYS A 141 15.71 -3.42 -6.44
C LYS A 141 15.91 -2.89 -5.01
N LEU A 142 14.97 -3.16 -4.10
CA LEU A 142 15.07 -2.73 -2.70
C LEU A 142 16.34 -3.31 -2.04
N SER A 143 16.57 -4.61 -2.17
CA SER A 143 17.74 -5.26 -1.57
C SER A 143 19.06 -4.65 -2.05
N LYS A 144 19.17 -4.33 -3.35
CA LYS A 144 20.36 -3.64 -3.89
C LYS A 144 20.52 -2.24 -3.31
N LEU A 145 19.43 -1.49 -3.18
CA LEU A 145 19.46 -0.14 -2.63
C LEU A 145 19.81 -0.12 -1.14
N ILE A 146 19.37 -1.11 -0.37
CA ILE A 146 19.78 -1.30 1.03
C ILE A 146 21.30 -1.53 1.09
N ALA A 147 21.85 -2.38 0.24
CA ALA A 147 23.29 -2.63 0.20
C ALA A 147 24.11 -1.39 -0.22
N GLN A 148 23.56 -0.54 -1.08
CA GLN A 148 24.24 0.65 -1.61
C GLN A 148 24.14 1.89 -0.72
N HIS A 149 22.95 2.12 -0.14
CA HIS A 149 22.62 3.38 0.56
C HIS A 149 22.28 3.17 2.05
N GLY A 150 22.21 1.93 2.52
CA GLY A 150 21.74 1.58 3.85
C GLY A 150 20.21 1.62 3.98
N GLU A 151 19.68 0.98 5.02
CA GLU A 151 18.23 0.83 5.24
C GLU A 151 17.48 2.17 5.29
N LYS A 152 18.07 3.19 5.93
CA LYS A 152 17.45 4.51 6.12
C LYS A 152 17.20 5.27 4.81
N ALA A 153 18.11 5.17 3.85
CA ALA A 153 18.01 5.90 2.58
C ALA A 153 17.42 5.04 1.46
N ALA A 154 17.40 3.72 1.60
CA ALA A 154 16.94 2.80 0.55
C ALA A 154 15.51 3.09 0.09
N LEU A 155 14.59 3.41 1.00
CA LEU A 155 13.19 3.66 0.67
C LEU A 155 13.02 4.87 -0.26
N LEU A 156 13.74 5.97 -0.01
CA LEU A 156 13.74 7.17 -0.85
C LEU A 156 14.14 6.85 -2.29
N HIS A 157 15.17 6.01 -2.48
CA HIS A 157 15.64 5.59 -3.81
C HIS A 157 14.78 4.47 -4.42
N TRP A 158 14.05 3.73 -3.59
CA TRP A 158 13.25 2.61 -4.03
C TRP A 158 11.96 3.08 -4.71
N ASP A 159 11.21 3.93 -4.00
CA ASP A 159 9.92 4.46 -4.42
C ASP A 159 9.58 5.75 -3.65
N GLU A 160 9.67 6.90 -4.34
CA GLU A 160 9.43 8.22 -3.76
C GLU A 160 8.00 8.37 -3.20
N ILE A 161 7.02 7.68 -3.79
CA ILE A 161 5.63 7.69 -3.32
C ILE A 161 5.55 7.01 -1.95
N TYR A 162 6.17 5.84 -1.80
CA TYR A 162 6.17 5.11 -0.53
C TYR A 162 7.01 5.83 0.53
N TYR A 163 8.11 6.46 0.13
CA TYR A 163 8.89 7.30 1.04
C TYR A 163 8.07 8.47 1.57
N ALA A 164 7.45 9.26 0.70
CA ALA A 164 6.63 10.40 1.10
C ALA A 164 5.43 9.97 1.96
N GLN A 165 4.77 8.86 1.60
CA GLN A 165 3.70 8.27 2.40
C GLN A 165 4.15 7.97 3.83
N ALA A 166 5.28 7.28 4.00
CA ALA A 166 5.83 6.94 5.31
C ALA A 166 6.22 8.19 6.12
N GLN A 167 6.85 9.19 5.49
CA GLN A 167 7.20 10.45 6.16
C GLN A 167 5.95 11.19 6.67
N ILE A 168 4.90 11.27 5.86
CA ILE A 168 3.63 11.89 6.26
C ILE A 168 3.00 11.15 7.43
N TYR A 169 3.01 9.81 7.42
CA TYR A 169 2.45 9.02 8.51
C TYR A 169 3.18 9.22 9.83
N MET A 170 4.52 9.18 9.80
CA MET A 170 5.34 9.47 10.99
C MET A 170 5.07 10.89 11.51
N GLN A 171 5.02 11.88 10.61
CA GLN A 171 4.77 13.27 10.99
C GLN A 171 3.38 13.48 11.59
N GLN A 172 2.32 12.96 10.96
CA GLN A 172 0.93 13.22 11.33
C GLN A 172 0.48 12.43 12.56
N LEU A 173 1.14 11.31 12.87
CA LEU A 173 0.85 10.49 14.05
C LEU A 173 1.86 10.66 15.19
N GLU A 174 2.84 11.54 15.02
CA GLU A 174 3.91 11.78 15.99
C GLU A 174 4.68 10.50 16.38
N LEU A 175 4.97 9.66 15.36
CA LEU A 175 5.70 8.38 15.48
C LEU A 175 7.14 8.45 14.96
#